data_AF-A0A7X7GW11-F1
#
_entry.id   AF-A0A7X7GW11-F1
#
_cell.length_a   1.000
_cell.length_b   1.000
_cell.length_c   1.000
_cell.angle_alpha   90.00
_cell.angle_beta   90.00
_cell.angle_gamma   90.00
#
_symmetry.space_group_name_H-M   'P 1'
#
loop_
_entity.id
_entity.type
_entity.pdbx_description
1 polymer ?
#
loop_
_entity_poly.entity_id
_entity_poly.type
_entity_poly.pdbx_seq_one_letter_code
_entity_poly.pdbx_strand_id
1 'polypeptide(L)'
;MKRRGGAAAKLARFRARHGLSLREAARLLGVSAPTVLDWERRRKVPCHASRRAIRIWTHGHIREEEWATPGERAREAKTALVRPFRPRRATG
;
A
#
# COMPACT_ATOMS: atom_id res chain seq x y z
N MET A 1 -2.71 -2.23 23.38
CA MET A 1 -1.89 -1.72 22.25
C MET A 1 -2.74 -0.89 21.30
N LYS A 2 -2.37 0.39 21.07
CA LYS A 2 -3.15 1.37 20.29
C LYS A 2 -3.39 0.85 18.86
N ARG A 3 -4.66 0.64 18.46
CA ARG A 3 -5.02 0.47 17.05
C ARG A 3 -4.72 1.79 16.34
N ARG A 4 -3.49 1.94 15.83
CA ARG A 4 -3.15 3.01 14.88
C ARG A 4 -4.16 2.86 13.74
N GLY A 5 -4.96 3.90 13.46
CA GLY A 5 -5.93 3.86 12.36
C GLY A 5 -5.25 3.36 11.09
N GLY A 6 -5.89 2.42 10.38
CA GLY A 6 -5.29 1.76 9.21
C GLY A 6 -4.84 2.74 8.12
N ALA A 7 -4.06 2.26 7.14
CA ALA A 7 -3.41 3.09 6.12
C ALA A 7 -4.33 4.13 5.46
N ALA A 8 -5.59 3.78 5.19
CA ALA A 8 -6.61 4.72 4.70
C ALA A 8 -6.83 5.94 5.60
N ALA A 9 -6.91 5.75 6.92
CA ALA A 9 -7.08 6.84 7.87
C ALA A 9 -5.80 7.69 7.99
N LYS A 10 -4.62 7.07 7.84
CA LYS A 10 -3.36 7.81 7.78
C LYS A 10 -3.28 8.68 6.52
N LEU A 11 -3.75 8.17 5.39
CA LEU A 11 -3.79 8.90 4.12
C LEU A 11 -4.66 10.15 4.23
N ALA A 12 -5.88 10.01 4.74
CA ALA A 12 -6.80 11.12 4.96
C ALA A 12 -6.20 12.18 5.90
N ARG A 13 -5.55 11.75 6.99
CA ARG A 13 -4.90 12.67 7.95
C ARG A 13 -3.68 13.36 7.36
N PHE A 14 -2.86 12.64 6.59
CA PHE A 14 -1.70 13.22 5.91
C PHE A 14 -2.16 14.31 4.96
N ARG A 15 -3.14 14.01 4.09
CA ARG A 15 -3.72 14.99 3.17
C ARG A 15 -4.27 16.22 3.89
N ALA A 16 -5.08 16.01 4.93
CA ALA A 16 -5.70 17.10 5.70
C ALA A 16 -4.67 17.97 6.42
N ARG A 17 -3.63 17.37 7.03
CA ARG A 17 -2.55 18.08 7.73
C ARG A 17 -1.76 19.00 6.81
N HIS A 18 -1.64 18.64 5.54
CA HIS A 18 -0.94 19.42 4.52
C HIS A 18 -1.88 20.37 3.74
N GLY A 19 -3.15 20.52 4.14
CA GLY A 19 -4.10 21.44 3.51
C GLY A 19 -4.53 21.04 2.09
N LEU A 20 -4.32 19.78 1.70
CA LEU A 20 -4.54 19.34 0.33
C LEU A 20 -6.00 18.91 0.11
N SER A 21 -6.58 19.38 -1.00
CA SER A 21 -7.84 18.86 -1.52
C SER A 21 -7.65 17.44 -2.09
N LEU A 22 -8.77 16.73 -2.29
CA LEU A 22 -8.75 15.44 -2.98
C LEU A 22 -8.19 15.54 -4.40
N ARG A 23 -8.46 16.64 -5.11
CA ARG A 23 -7.97 16.87 -6.48
C ARG A 23 -6.46 17.07 -6.53
N GLU A 24 -5.90 17.83 -5.60
CA GLU A 24 -4.46 18.05 -5.52
C GLU A 24 -3.72 16.76 -5.15
N ALA A 25 -4.21 16.03 -4.15
CA ALA A 25 -3.63 14.73 -3.79
C ALA A 25 -3.69 13.74 -4.95
N ALA A 26 -4.81 13.70 -5.68
CA ALA A 26 -4.98 12.84 -6.84
C ALA A 26 -4.01 13.20 -7.97
N ARG A 27 -3.80 14.51 -8.24
CA ARG A 27 -2.82 15.00 -9.21
C ARG A 27 -1.40 14.57 -8.84
N LEU A 28 -1.01 14.70 -7.57
CA LEU A 28 0.31 14.30 -7.07
C LEU A 28 0.53 12.79 -7.14
N LEU A 29 -0.54 11.99 -7.00
CA LEU A 29 -0.50 10.53 -7.06
C LEU A 29 -0.76 9.96 -8.46
N GLY A 30 -1.06 10.81 -9.46
CA GLY A 30 -1.36 10.38 -10.82
C GLY A 30 -2.66 9.59 -10.97
N VAL A 31 -3.69 9.89 -10.17
CA VAL A 31 -5.01 9.21 -10.20
C VAL A 31 -6.17 10.20 -10.20
N SER A 32 -7.40 9.72 -10.23
CA SER A 32 -8.61 10.56 -10.12
C SER A 32 -8.97 10.87 -8.65
N ALA A 33 -9.60 12.02 -8.39
CA ALA A 33 -10.05 12.40 -7.05
C ALA A 33 -11.01 11.38 -6.40
N PRO A 34 -11.98 10.77 -7.12
CA PRO A 34 -12.81 9.69 -6.60
C PRO A 34 -11.98 8.47 -6.15
N THR A 35 -10.90 8.14 -6.86
CA THR A 35 -10.01 7.03 -6.49
C THR A 35 -9.36 7.26 -5.12
N VAL A 36 -8.87 8.49 -4.86
CA VAL A 36 -8.33 8.85 -3.54
C VAL A 36 -9.40 8.78 -2.45
N LEU A 37 -10.60 9.26 -2.74
CA LEU A 37 -11.74 9.20 -1.81
C LEU A 37 -12.10 7.74 -1.45
N ASP A 38 -12.13 6.86 -2.45
CA ASP A 38 -12.42 5.43 -2.24
C ASP A 38 -11.35 4.75 -1.38
N TRP A 39 -10.08 5.13 -1.54
CA TRP A 39 -9.00 4.65 -0.68
C TRP A 39 -9.15 5.14 0.76
N GLU A 40 -9.40 6.44 0.97
CA GLU A 40 -9.59 7.01 2.30
C GLU A 40 -10.82 6.42 3.03
N ARG A 41 -11.89 6.11 2.27
CA ARG A 41 -13.12 5.47 2.76
C ARG A 41 -13.04 3.95 2.84
N ARG A 42 -11.90 3.34 2.49
CA ARG A 42 -11.69 1.88 2.46
C ARG A 42 -12.66 1.12 1.54
N ARG A 43 -13.24 1.79 0.54
CA ARG A 43 -14.08 1.15 -0.49
C ARG A 43 -13.22 0.36 -1.48
N LYS A 44 -11.99 0.82 -1.71
CA LYS A 44 -11.00 0.16 -2.57
C LYS A 44 -9.63 0.17 -1.92
N VAL A 45 -8.87 -0.89 -2.12
CA VAL A 45 -7.45 -0.94 -1.74
C VAL A 45 -6.60 -0.48 -2.94
N PRO A 46 -5.61 0.41 -2.76
CA PRO A 46 -4.72 0.81 -3.85
C PRO A 46 -3.98 -0.41 -4.42
N CYS A 47 -3.73 -0.43 -5.72
CA CYS A 47 -2.87 -1.43 -6.35
C CYS A 47 -1.41 -1.21 -5.95
N HIS A 48 -0.52 -2.17 -6.25
CA HIS A 48 0.89 -2.10 -5.85
C HIS A 48 1.57 -0.80 -6.30
N ALA A 49 1.40 -0.38 -7.56
CA ALA A 49 1.94 0.88 -8.06
C ALA A 49 1.46 2.10 -7.27
N SER A 50 0.16 2.17 -6.95
CA SER A 50 -0.40 3.26 -6.14
C SER A 50 0.06 3.22 -4.68
N ARG A 51 0.23 2.02 -4.09
CA ARG A 51 0.82 1.89 -2.74
C ARG A 51 2.23 2.47 -2.71
N ARG A 52 3.04 2.16 -3.72
CA ARG A 52 4.40 2.69 -3.87
C ARG A 52 4.42 4.21 -4.07
N ALA A 53 3.52 4.74 -4.89
CA ALA A 53 3.36 6.18 -5.06
C ALA A 53 2.99 6.88 -3.74
N ILE A 54 2.03 6.32 -2.98
CA ILE A 54 1.65 6.82 -1.66
C ILE A 54 2.84 6.79 -0.70
N ARG A 55 3.63 5.71 -0.66
CA ARG A 55 4.82 5.61 0.20
C ARG A 55 5.83 6.72 -0.12
N ILE A 56 6.13 6.92 -1.40
CA ILE A 56 7.09 7.95 -1.83
C ILE A 56 6.58 9.35 -1.49
N TRP A 57 5.35 9.65 -1.89
CA TRP A 57 4.72 10.96 -1.67
C TRP A 57 4.58 11.31 -0.18
N THR A 58 4.32 10.31 0.66
CA THR A 58 4.24 10.50 2.12
C THR A 58 5.59 10.35 2.83
N HIS A 59 6.71 10.33 2.11
CA HIS A 59 8.06 10.13 2.67
C HIS A 59 8.15 8.92 3.64
N GLY A 60 7.39 7.86 3.37
CA GLY A 60 7.36 6.64 4.17
C GLY A 60 6.43 6.66 5.40
N HIS A 61 5.68 7.73 5.65
CA HIS A 61 4.70 7.77 6.74
C HIS A 61 3.58 6.72 6.60
N ILE A 62 3.30 6.29 5.36
CA ILE A 62 2.37 5.22 5.03
C ILE A 62 3.13 4.18 4.21
N ARG A 63 3.37 3.00 4.78
CA ARG A 63 4.09 1.93 4.09
C ARG A 63 3.16 1.11 3.20
N GLU A 64 3.72 0.44 2.20
CA GLU A 64 2.96 -0.35 1.22
C GLU A 64 2.25 -1.53 1.90
N GLU A 65 2.95 -2.18 2.84
CA GLU A 65 2.48 -3.33 3.61
C GLU A 65 1.28 -2.99 4.54
N GLU A 66 1.11 -1.71 4.91
CA GLU A 66 -0.01 -1.28 5.74
C GLU A 66 -1.35 -1.28 5.00
N TRP A 67 -1.29 -1.32 3.66
CA TRP A 67 -2.45 -1.50 2.79
C TRP A 67 -2.79 -2.97 2.55
N ALA A 68 -1.91 -3.90 2.94
CA ALA A 68 -2.12 -5.31 2.66
C ALA A 68 -3.43 -5.81 3.27
N THR A 69 -4.21 -6.54 2.48
CA THR A 69 -5.37 -7.26 3.02
C THR A 69 -4.89 -8.49 3.82
N PRO A 70 -5.71 -9.04 4.73
CA PRO A 70 -5.38 -10.31 5.39
C PRO A 70 -5.05 -11.43 4.39
N GLY A 71 -5.77 -11.50 3.27
CA GLY A 71 -5.53 -12.49 2.21
C GLY A 71 -4.22 -12.27 1.46
N GLU A 72 -3.83 -11.02 1.18
CA GLU A 72 -2.52 -10.70 0.59
C GLU A 72 -1.38 -11.09 1.52
N ARG A 73 -1.48 -10.78 2.83
CA ARG A 73 -0.49 -11.21 3.83
C ARG A 73 -0.35 -12.72 3.90
N ALA A 74 -1.46 -13.45 3.83
CA ALA A 74 -1.45 -14.92 3.83
C ALA A 74 -0.77 -15.48 2.57
N ARG A 75 -0.98 -14.86 1.40
CA ARG A 75 -0.33 -15.25 0.15
C ARG A 75 1.17 -14.97 0.18
N GLU A 76 1.59 -13.80 0.65
CA GLU A 76 3.01 -13.47 0.83
C GLU A 76 3.69 -14.42 1.80
N ALA A 77 3.05 -14.73 2.94
CA ALA A 77 3.57 -15.71 3.88
C ALA A 77 3.72 -17.10 3.24
N LYS A 78 2.74 -17.53 2.42
CA LYS A 78 2.83 -18.78 1.65
C LYS A 78 3.97 -18.74 0.63
N THR A 79 4.15 -17.63 -0.08
CA THR A 79 5.23 -17.45 -1.05
C THR A 79 6.61 -17.46 -0.36
N ALA A 80 6.74 -16.86 0.81
CA ALA A 80 7.99 -16.86 1.58
C ALA A 80 8.44 -18.27 2.02
N LEU A 81 7.52 -19.24 2.07
CA LEU A 81 7.83 -20.65 2.35
C LEU A 81 8.27 -21.43 1.10
N VAL A 82 8.14 -20.87 -0.10
CA VAL A 82 8.58 -21.51 -1.34
C VAL A 82 10.11 -21.58 -1.35
N ARG A 83 10.65 -22.79 -1.26
CA ARG A 83 12.09 -23.02 -1.39
C ARG A 83 12.51 -22.88 -2.86
N PRO A 84 13.62 -22.18 -3.16
CA PRO A 84 14.13 -22.10 -4.52
C PRO A 84 14.52 -23.49 -5.00
N PHE A 85 14.17 -23.79 -6.26
CA PHE A 85 14.62 -25.01 -6.91
C PHE A 85 16.15 -25.01 -7.00
N ARG A 86 16.79 -26.01 -6.40
CA ARG A 86 18.23 -26.25 -6.51
C ARG A 86 18.42 -27.56 -7.28
N PRO A 87 18.81 -27.52 -8.56
CA PRO A 87 19.11 -28.74 -9.29
C PRO A 87 20.31 -29.45 -8.65
N ARG A 88 20.28 -30.79 -8.60
CA ARG A 88 21.46 -31.58 -8.24
C ARG A 88 22.53 -31.34 -9.30
N ARG A 89 23.75 -30.97 -8.90
CA ARG A 89 24.89 -30.94 -9.83
C ARG A 89 25.09 -32.37 -10.35
N ALA A 90 25.11 -32.53 -11.67
CA ALA A 90 25.53 -33.78 -12.28
C ALA A 90 27.01 -33.99 -11.94
N THR A 91 27.29 -34.98 -11.09
CA THR A 91 28.62 -35.56 -10.96
C THR A 91 28.91 -36.32 -12.24
N GLY A 92 29.86 -35.81 -13.02
CA GLY A 92 30.52 -36.57 -14.09
C GLY A 92 31.57 -37.51 -13.51
#